data_AF-A0A5N6UNW0-F1
#
_entry.id   AF-A0A5N6UNW0-F1
#
_cell.length_a   1.000
_cell.length_b   1.000
_cell.length_c   1.000
_cell.angle_alpha   90.00
_cell.angle_beta   90.00
_cell.angle_gamma   90.00
#
_symmetry.space_group_name_H-M   'P 1'
#
loop_
_entity.id
_entity.type
_entity.pdbx_description
1 polymer ?
#
loop_
_entity_poly.entity_id
_entity_poly.type
_entity_poly.pdbx_seq_one_letter_code
_entity_poly.pdbx_strand_id
1 'polypeptide(L)'
;MPTHFTVHVRTLAPAPSLGEPGSTKSPVIDAITKALSNIGAELQSARHMPSPRIFPYYYIVETETSEVDEEKFQAALLDSWPEGKDIEGEEGETIPRANITVSANDD
;
A
#
# COMPACT_ATOMS: atom_id res chain seq x y z
N MET A 1 13.33 13.26 10.85
CA MET A 1 13.64 11.88 11.33
C MET A 1 12.86 10.90 10.46
N PRO A 2 13.27 9.62 10.30
CA PRO A 2 12.41 8.66 9.62
C PRO A 2 11.08 8.51 10.37
N THR A 3 10.00 8.31 9.62
CA THR A 3 8.65 8.13 10.17
C THR A 3 8.14 6.74 9.82
N HIS A 4 7.66 6.02 10.83
CA HIS A 4 7.07 4.71 10.68
C HIS A 4 5.57 4.82 10.50
N PHE A 5 5.02 4.14 9.49
CA PHE A 5 3.58 4.07 9.26
C PHE A 5 3.13 2.63 9.10
N THR A 6 1.91 2.37 9.53
CA THR A 6 1.14 1.19 9.16
C THR A 6 0.11 1.58 8.11
N VAL A 7 0.18 0.93 6.94
CA VAL A 7 -0.76 1.14 5.83
C VAL A 7 -1.72 -0.03 5.75
N HIS A 8 -3.00 0.26 5.88
CA HIS A 8 -4.09 -0.70 5.76
C HIS A 8 -4.77 -0.52 4.40
N VAL A 9 -4.87 -1.61 3.63
CA VAL A 9 -5.51 -1.61 2.31
C VAL A 9 -6.57 -2.69 2.25
N ARG A 10 -7.82 -2.31 2.07
CA ARG A 10 -8.94 -3.25 1.87
C ARG A 10 -9.47 -3.11 0.45
N THR A 11 -9.31 -4.15 -0.37
CA THR A 11 -9.89 -4.12 -1.72
C THR A 11 -11.42 -4.18 -1.65
N LEU A 12 -12.07 -3.58 -2.64
CA LEU A 12 -13.53 -3.48 -2.73
C LEU A 12 -14.15 -4.50 -3.68
N ALA A 13 -13.32 -5.23 -4.43
CA ALA A 13 -13.73 -6.27 -5.35
C ALA A 13 -12.75 -7.46 -5.31
N PRO A 14 -13.21 -8.66 -5.69
CA PRO A 14 -12.36 -9.80 -6.00
C PRO A 14 -11.22 -9.44 -6.96
N ALA A 15 -10.01 -9.93 -6.65
CA ALA A 15 -8.84 -9.93 -7.52
C ALA A 15 -7.85 -10.98 -7.00
N PRO A 16 -6.87 -11.42 -7.81
CA PRO A 16 -5.69 -12.15 -7.33
C PRO A 16 -4.99 -11.40 -6.19
N SER A 17 -4.16 -12.11 -5.42
CA SER A 17 -3.47 -11.49 -4.29
C SER A 17 -2.46 -10.44 -4.79
N LEU A 18 -2.59 -9.22 -4.29
CA LEU A 18 -1.66 -8.11 -4.56
C LEU A 18 -0.41 -8.13 -3.65
N GLY A 19 -0.13 -9.24 -2.98
CA GLY A 19 1.02 -9.37 -2.07
C GLY A 19 0.84 -10.51 -1.07
N GLU A 20 1.94 -10.95 -0.47
CA GLU A 20 1.94 -11.98 0.57
C GLU A 20 2.66 -11.48 1.83
N PRO A 21 2.33 -12.00 3.03
CA PRO A 21 3.06 -11.67 4.25
C PRO A 21 4.57 -11.90 4.10
N GLY A 22 5.37 -10.89 4.46
CA GLY A 22 6.81 -10.89 4.31
C GLY A 22 7.33 -10.34 2.97
N SER A 23 6.48 -10.20 1.96
CA SER A 23 6.89 -9.61 0.68
C SER A 23 7.29 -8.14 0.86
N THR A 24 8.43 -7.77 0.25
CA THR A 24 8.93 -6.39 0.17
C THR A 24 8.73 -5.78 -1.23
N LYS A 25 8.17 -6.55 -2.16
CA LYS A 25 7.79 -6.13 -3.52
C LYS A 25 6.39 -6.61 -3.81
N SER A 26 5.54 -5.72 -4.31
CA SER A 26 4.15 -6.01 -4.62
C SER A 26 3.47 -4.79 -5.24
N PRO A 27 2.34 -4.93 -5.97
CA PRO A 27 1.56 -3.80 -6.44
C PRO A 27 1.16 -2.79 -5.34
N VAL A 28 0.90 -3.28 -4.11
CA VAL A 28 0.60 -2.41 -2.96
C VAL A 28 1.81 -1.55 -2.56
N ILE A 29 3.00 -2.16 -2.49
CA ILE A 29 4.24 -1.46 -2.13
C ILE A 29 4.67 -0.51 -3.26
N ASP A 30 4.43 -0.88 -4.52
CA ASP A 30 4.71 -0.01 -5.67
C ASP A 30 3.80 1.23 -5.64
N ALA A 31 2.53 1.06 -5.25
CA ALA A 31 1.60 2.18 -5.03
C ALA A 31 2.08 3.10 -3.90
N ILE A 32 2.51 2.54 -2.77
CA ILE A 32 3.11 3.29 -1.64
C ILE A 32 4.35 4.08 -2.09
N THR A 33 5.27 3.42 -2.80
CA THR A 33 6.51 4.03 -3.29
C THR A 33 6.21 5.21 -4.22
N LYS A 34 5.24 5.04 -5.13
CA LYS A 34 4.80 6.10 -6.04
C LYS A 34 4.14 7.25 -5.29
N ALA A 35 3.27 6.96 -4.33
CA ALA A 35 2.59 7.97 -3.51
C ALA A 35 3.58 8.88 -2.79
N LEU A 36 4.58 8.29 -2.13
CA LEU A 36 5.64 9.03 -1.44
C LEU A 36 6.47 9.87 -2.41
N SER A 37 6.87 9.28 -3.56
CA SER A 37 7.63 9.99 -4.59
C SER A 37 6.88 11.21 -5.13
N ASN A 38 5.55 11.12 -5.28
CA ASN A 38 4.71 12.24 -5.76
C ASN A 38 4.70 13.44 -4.80
N ILE A 39 4.92 13.21 -3.51
CA ILE A 39 4.96 14.26 -2.49
C ILE A 39 6.39 14.62 -2.04
N GLY A 40 7.40 14.13 -2.77
CA GLY A 40 8.81 14.41 -2.48
C GLY A 40 9.35 13.68 -1.24
N ALA A 41 8.68 12.61 -0.81
CA ALA A 41 9.14 11.71 0.25
C ALA A 41 9.73 10.43 -0.34
N GLU A 42 10.58 9.76 0.45
CA GLU A 42 11.27 8.53 0.04
C GLU A 42 10.82 7.36 0.92
N LEU A 43 10.57 6.21 0.28
CA LEU A 43 10.36 4.95 0.98
C LEU A 43 11.74 4.37 1.35
N GLN A 44 11.97 4.16 2.64
CA GLN A 44 13.21 3.56 3.15
C GLN A 44 13.07 2.04 3.26
N SER A 45 11.94 1.56 3.79
CA SER A 45 11.61 0.14 3.84
C SER A 45 10.10 -0.09 3.81
N ALA A 46 9.67 -1.24 3.26
CA ALA A 46 8.27 -1.67 3.30
C ALA A 46 8.18 -3.20 3.35
N ARG A 47 7.22 -3.71 4.10
CA ARG A 47 6.96 -5.15 4.19
C ARG A 47 5.49 -5.43 4.50
N HIS A 48 4.92 -6.40 3.80
CA HIS A 48 3.60 -6.93 4.14
C HIS A 48 3.64 -7.65 5.49
N MET A 49 2.75 -7.26 6.39
CA MET A 49 2.52 -7.90 7.68
C MET A 49 1.42 -8.98 7.55
N PRO A 50 1.35 -9.93 8.49
CA PRO A 50 0.22 -10.86 8.55
C PRO A 50 -1.11 -10.10 8.63
N SER A 51 -2.04 -10.40 7.72
CA SER A 51 -3.36 -9.77 7.65
C SER A 51 -4.49 -10.79 7.86
N PRO A 52 -5.71 -10.34 8.22
CA PRO A 52 -6.87 -11.21 8.28
C PRO A 52 -7.14 -11.86 6.93
N ARG A 53 -7.40 -13.18 6.94
CA ARG A 53 -7.77 -13.95 5.74
C ARG A 53 -9.25 -13.74 5.41
N ILE A 54 -9.59 -12.53 4.99
CA ILE A 54 -10.92 -12.14 4.54
C ILE A 54 -10.94 -11.89 3.04
N PHE A 55 -12.14 -11.99 2.43
CA PHE A 55 -12.34 -11.76 1.01
C PHE A 55 -13.47 -10.73 0.80
N PRO A 56 -13.29 -9.66 -0.01
CA PRO A 56 -12.05 -9.29 -0.73
C PRO A 56 -10.86 -9.03 0.20
N TYR A 57 -9.64 -9.14 -0.36
CA TYR A 57 -8.39 -9.15 0.39
C TYR A 57 -8.16 -7.89 1.23
N TYR A 58 -7.46 -8.10 2.35
CA TYR A 58 -6.99 -7.06 3.25
C TYR A 58 -5.48 -7.18 3.41
N TYR A 59 -4.77 -6.07 3.24
CA TYR A 59 -3.32 -5.97 3.35
C TYR A 59 -2.97 -5.02 4.49
N ILE A 60 -1.89 -5.36 5.19
CA ILE A 60 -1.25 -4.49 6.18
C ILE A 60 0.20 -4.37 5.73
N VAL A 61 0.68 -3.16 5.51
CA VAL A 61 2.07 -2.91 5.12
C VAL A 61 2.71 -2.02 6.18
N GLU A 62 3.78 -2.51 6.79
CA GLU A 62 4.64 -1.70 7.64
C GLU A 62 5.61 -0.95 6.74
N THR A 63 5.72 0.36 6.92
CA THR A 63 6.52 1.25 6.07
C THR A 63 7.37 2.18 6.91
N GLU A 64 8.60 2.40 6.47
CA GLU A 64 9.52 3.39 7.00
C GLU A 64 9.82 4.38 5.88
N THR A 65 9.68 5.67 6.18
CA THR A 65 9.75 6.73 5.19
C THR A 65 10.65 7.86 5.67
N SER A 66 11.11 8.69 4.74
CA SER A 66 11.58 10.03 5.11
C SER A 66 10.46 10.82 5.80
N GLU A 67 10.81 11.82 6.60
CA GLU A 67 9.85 12.66 7.33
C GLU A 67 8.71 13.16 6.42
N VAL A 68 7.49 12.70 6.71
CA VAL A 68 6.28 13.05 5.96
C VAL A 68 5.09 13.08 6.90
N ASP A 69 4.12 13.91 6.55
CA ASP A 69 2.86 14.04 7.28
C ASP A 69 1.90 12.90 6.90
N GLU A 70 1.20 12.34 7.90
CA GLU A 70 0.27 11.22 7.73
C GLU A 70 -0.86 11.55 6.75
N GLU A 71 -1.50 12.71 6.90
CA GLU A 71 -2.64 13.10 6.08
C GLU A 71 -2.21 13.28 4.62
N LYS A 72 -1.03 13.89 4.41
CA LYS A 72 -0.43 14.02 3.07
C LYS A 72 -0.11 12.67 2.45
N PHE A 73 0.48 11.74 3.23
CA PHE A 73 0.81 10.42 2.72
C PHE A 73 -0.48 9.63 2.37
N GLN A 74 -1.49 9.66 3.24
CA GLN A 74 -2.78 9.03 2.96
C GLN A 74 -3.45 9.59 1.71
N ALA A 75 -3.52 10.92 1.58
CA ALA A 75 -4.12 11.58 0.42
C ALA A 75 -3.38 11.23 -0.87
N ALA A 76 -2.04 11.24 -0.85
CA ALA A 76 -1.22 10.87 -2.00
C ALA A 76 -1.41 9.40 -2.40
N LEU A 77 -1.55 8.50 -1.43
CA LEU A 77 -1.76 7.08 -1.70
C LEU A 77 -3.15 6.80 -2.26
N LEU A 78 -4.18 7.48 -1.76
CA LEU A 78 -5.53 7.42 -2.33
C LEU A 78 -5.58 7.92 -3.78
N ASP A 79 -4.90 9.03 -4.08
CA ASP A 79 -4.87 9.61 -5.43
C ASP A 79 -4.03 8.78 -6.42
N SER A 80 -2.95 8.17 -5.94
CA SER A 80 -2.04 7.39 -6.78
C SER A 80 -2.37 5.89 -6.86
N TRP A 81 -3.45 5.45 -6.19
CA TRP A 81 -3.87 4.05 -6.19
C TRP A 81 -4.07 3.55 -7.64
N PRO A 82 -3.40 2.46 -8.06
CA PRO A 82 -3.38 2.02 -9.45
C PRO A 82 -4.65 1.25 -9.86
N GLU A 83 -5.84 1.76 -9.54
CA GLU A 83 -7.12 1.16 -9.93
C GLU A 83 -7.16 0.88 -11.45
N GLY A 84 -7.57 -0.33 -11.82
CA GLY A 84 -7.75 -0.74 -13.21
C GLY A 84 -6.46 -1.04 -13.96
N LYS A 85 -5.29 -0.96 -13.31
CA LYS A 85 -4.04 -1.45 -13.92
C LYS A 85 -4.00 -2.98 -13.91
N ASP A 86 -3.39 -3.55 -14.95
CA ASP A 86 -3.16 -4.98 -15.06
C ASP A 86 -2.28 -5.50 -13.92
N ILE A 87 -2.63 -6.67 -13.40
CA ILE A 87 -1.80 -7.39 -12.43
C ILE A 87 -0.79 -8.23 -13.21
N GLU A 88 0.50 -7.99 -12.96
CA GLU A 88 1.57 -8.71 -13.64
C GLU A 88 1.46 -10.23 -13.40
N GLY A 89 1.39 -11.01 -14.48
CA GLY A 89 1.27 -12.47 -14.42
C GLY A 89 -0.17 -13.00 -14.35
N GLU A 90 -1.19 -12.14 -14.27
CA GLU A 90 -2.60 -12.53 -14.20
C GLU A 90 -3.37 -12.00 -15.42
N GLU A 91 -3.64 -12.85 -16.40
CA GLU A 91 -4.28 -12.43 -17.66
C GLU A 91 -5.72 -11.94 -17.43
N GLY A 92 -5.99 -10.68 -17.78
CA GLY A 92 -7.32 -10.08 -17.72
C GLY A 92 -7.76 -9.62 -16.33
N GLU A 93 -6.91 -9.77 -15.32
CA GLU A 93 -7.16 -9.32 -13.95
C GLU A 93 -6.54 -7.95 -13.70
N THR A 94 -7.27 -7.08 -13.00
CA THR A 94 -6.85 -5.71 -12.73
C THR A 94 -6.93 -5.36 -11.26
N ILE A 95 -6.14 -4.38 -10.84
CA ILE A 95 -6.13 -3.90 -9.45
C ILE A 95 -7.50 -3.26 -9.14
N PRO A 96 -8.23 -3.77 -8.14
CA PRO A 96 -9.54 -3.23 -7.79
C PRO A 96 -9.40 -1.92 -7.02
N ARG A 97 -10.50 -1.18 -6.88
CA ARG A 97 -10.60 -0.10 -5.88
C ARG A 97 -10.27 -0.63 -4.49
N ALA A 98 -9.73 0.25 -3.65
CA ALA A 98 -9.45 -0.06 -2.27
C ALA A 98 -9.84 1.08 -1.33
N ASN A 99 -10.23 0.72 -0.11
CA ASN A 99 -10.21 1.64 1.02
C ASN A 99 -8.82 1.58 1.64
N ILE A 100 -8.19 2.75 1.80
CA ILE A 100 -6.82 2.87 2.29
C ILE A 100 -6.82 3.74 3.53
N THR A 101 -6.09 3.30 4.55
CA THR A 101 -5.84 4.08 5.77
C THR A 101 -4.36 4.01 6.08
N VAL A 102 -3.77 5.16 6.39
CA VAL A 102 -2.39 5.29 6.85
C VAL A 102 -2.46 5.70 8.32
N SER A 103 -1.60 5.13 9.16
CA SER A 103 -1.50 5.52 10.56
C SER A 103 -0.02 5.61 10.94
N ALA A 104 0.40 6.75 11.47
CA ALA A 104 1.72 6.90 12.04
C ALA A 104 1.84 5.97 13.26
N ASN A 105 2.97 5.30 13.36
CA ASN A 105 3.32 4.58 14.57
C ASN A 105 4.07 5.58 15.45
N ASP A 106 3.38 6.16 16.43
CA ASP A 106 4.04 6.92 17.49
C ASP A 106 4.93 5.97 18.31
N ASP A 107 6.23 6.26 18.40
CA ASP A 107 7.20 5.60 19.29
C ASP A 107 7.07 6.15 20.73
#